data_AF-A0AA38M9P5-F1
#
_entry.id   AF-A0AA38M9P5-F1
#
_cell.length_a   1.000
_cell.length_b   1.000
_cell.length_c   1.000
_cell.angle_alpha   90.00
_cell.angle_beta   90.00
_cell.angle_gamma   90.00
#
_symmetry.space_group_name_H-M   'P 1'
#
loop_
_entity.id
_entity.type
_entity.pdbx_description
1 polymer ?
#
loop_
_entity_poly.entity_id
_entity_poly.type
_entity_poly.pdbx_seq_one_letter_code
_entity_poly.pdbx_strand_id
1 'polypeptide(L)'
;MAFNLVDVKAIYAEDKNLKEKDVKALVKWVQDQPHLPNIGDFEAILFLKKCYYRLIHSQTVIDTYFTLKNLWPDVFQDRNLAKSSQQQGILDTMIIMTLPKRTPEAKPSFL
;
A
#
# COMPACT_ATOMS: atom_id res chain seq x y z
N MET A 1 10.14 5.90 -4.00
CA MET A 1 10.85 4.64 -3.67
C MET A 1 10.25 3.57 -4.56
N ALA A 2 11.03 2.94 -5.43
CA ALA A 2 10.57 1.81 -6.24
C ALA A 2 10.95 0.52 -5.52
N PHE A 3 9.96 -0.18 -4.97
CA PHE A 3 10.19 -1.51 -4.39
C PHE A 3 10.15 -2.54 -5.51
N ASN A 4 11.32 -2.90 -6.07
CA ASN A 4 11.45 -4.00 -7.05
C ASN A 4 11.38 -5.38 -6.37
N LEU A 5 10.39 -5.60 -5.50
CA LEU A 5 10.24 -6.81 -4.70
C LEU A 5 9.34 -7.86 -5.38
N VAL A 6 8.56 -7.46 -6.39
CA VAL A 6 7.54 -8.33 -7.00
C VAL A 6 7.52 -8.12 -8.52
N ASP A 7 7.49 -9.22 -9.28
CA ASP A 7 7.29 -9.16 -10.72
C ASP A 7 5.83 -8.82 -11.04
N VAL A 8 5.63 -7.61 -11.57
CA VAL A 8 4.32 -7.11 -11.97
C VAL A 8 3.66 -8.01 -13.04
N LYS A 9 4.44 -8.63 -13.92
CA LYS A 9 3.90 -9.52 -14.97
C LYS A 9 3.28 -10.79 -14.39
N ALA A 10 3.90 -11.35 -13.36
CA ALA A 10 3.37 -12.52 -12.66
C ALA A 10 2.01 -12.22 -12.01
N ILE A 11 1.84 -11.02 -11.45
CA ILE A 11 0.55 -10.61 -10.83
C ILE A 11 -0.59 -10.59 -11.86
N TYR A 12 -0.33 -10.11 -13.08
CA TYR A 12 -1.34 -10.12 -14.15
C TYR A 12 -1.73 -11.54 -14.59
N ALA A 13 -0.82 -12.52 -14.49
CA ALA A 13 -1.10 -13.91 -14.83
C ALA A 13 -1.97 -14.61 -13.77
N GLU A 14 -1.79 -14.27 -12.50
CA GLU A 14 -2.56 -14.85 -11.39
C GLU A 14 -3.97 -14.27 -11.27
N ASP A 15 -4.17 -13.01 -11.64
CA ASP A 15 -5.38 -12.25 -11.33
C ASP A 15 -6.19 -11.90 -12.59
N LYS A 16 -7.21 -12.72 -12.87
CA LYS A 16 -8.08 -12.55 -14.05
C LYS A 16 -8.91 -11.27 -14.05
N ASN A 17 -9.11 -10.64 -12.88
CA ASN A 17 -9.91 -9.42 -12.76
C ASN A 17 -9.07 -8.15 -12.97
N LEU A 18 -7.75 -8.27 -12.94
CA LEU A 18 -6.84 -7.15 -13.09
C LEU A 18 -6.73 -6.75 -14.56
N LYS A 19 -7.20 -5.55 -14.89
CA LYS A 19 -7.13 -5.00 -16.25
C LYS A 19 -6.01 -3.98 -16.34
N GLU A 20 -5.09 -4.17 -17.28
CA GLU A 20 -3.99 -3.23 -17.54
C GLU A 20 -4.50 -1.82 -17.87
N LYS A 21 -5.67 -1.72 -18.54
CA LYS A 21 -6.33 -0.45 -18.83
C LYS A 21 -6.65 0.34 -17.56
N ASP A 22 -7.16 -0.34 -16.54
CA ASP A 22 -7.59 0.31 -15.29
C ASP A 22 -6.37 0.73 -14.46
N VAL A 23 -5.31 -0.08 -14.47
CA VAL A 23 -4.02 0.27 -13.85
C VAL A 23 -3.43 1.53 -14.49
N LYS A 24 -3.33 1.57 -15.82
CA LYS A 24 -2.82 2.74 -16.55
C LYS A 24 -3.69 3.98 -16.35
N ALA A 25 -5.01 3.81 -16.33
CA ALA A 25 -5.94 4.91 -16.07
C ALA A 25 -5.72 5.48 -14.66
N LEU A 26 -5.49 4.63 -13.66
CA LEU A 26 -5.26 5.04 -12.28
C LEU A 26 -3.91 5.74 -12.11
N VAL A 27 -2.83 5.20 -12.69
CA VAL A 27 -1.50 5.81 -12.68
C VAL A 27 -1.53 7.19 -13.34
N LYS A 28 -2.15 7.31 -14.51
CA LYS A 28 -2.31 8.58 -15.20
C LYS A 28 -3.11 9.59 -14.34
N TRP A 29 -4.24 9.15 -13.78
CA TRP A 29 -5.05 10.01 -12.92
C TRP A 29 -4.25 10.56 -11.74
N VAL A 30 -3.41 9.74 -11.09
CA VAL A 30 -2.53 10.21 -10.01
C VAL A 30 -1.49 11.22 -10.52
N GLN A 31 -0.92 11.01 -11.69
CA GLN A 31 0.05 11.94 -12.30
C GLN A 31 -0.59 13.30 -12.62
N ASP A 32 -1.87 13.30 -12.98
CA ASP A 32 -2.62 14.53 -13.25
C ASP A 32 -2.95 15.32 -11.96
N GLN A 33 -2.86 14.69 -10.78
CA GLN A 33 -3.09 15.35 -9.49
C GLN A 33 -1.80 15.97 -8.91
N PRO A 34 -1.71 17.30 -8.74
CA PRO A 34 -0.49 17.95 -8.26
C PRO A 34 -0.20 17.73 -6.77
N HIS A 35 -1.23 17.40 -5.97
CA HIS A 35 -1.09 17.14 -4.54
C HIS A 35 -0.70 15.69 -4.21
N LEU A 36 -0.79 14.79 -5.19
CA LEU A 36 -0.46 13.38 -4.99
C LEU A 36 0.97 13.08 -5.43
N PRO A 37 1.71 12.24 -4.69
CA PRO A 37 2.99 11.75 -5.16
C PRO A 37 2.77 10.75 -6.30
N ASN A 38 3.72 10.71 -7.24
CA ASN A 38 3.69 9.75 -8.33
C ASN A 38 3.75 8.30 -7.80
N ILE A 39 2.94 7.43 -8.40
CA ILE A 39 2.86 6.00 -8.06
C ILE A 39 3.26 5.14 -9.26
N GLY A 40 3.82 3.96 -9.01
CA GLY A 40 4.11 2.96 -10.03
C GLY A 40 2.94 2.00 -10.27
N ASP A 41 3.12 1.12 -11.26
CA ASP A 41 2.12 0.11 -11.62
C ASP A 41 1.83 -0.83 -10.45
N PHE A 42 2.84 -1.22 -9.68
CA PHE A 42 2.67 -2.12 -8.54
C PHE A 42 1.78 -1.51 -7.46
N GLU A 43 2.02 -0.25 -7.08
CA GLU A 43 1.18 0.45 -6.11
C GLU A 43 -0.26 0.59 -6.62
N ALA A 44 -0.44 0.97 -7.89
CA ALA A 44 -1.76 1.08 -8.51
C ALA A 44 -2.52 -0.27 -8.49
N ILE A 45 -1.84 -1.37 -8.77
CA ILE A 45 -2.42 -2.73 -8.68
C ILE A 45 -2.86 -3.04 -7.25
N LEU A 46 -2.06 -2.70 -6.23
CA LEU A 46 -2.42 -2.93 -4.84
C LEU A 46 -3.70 -2.17 -4.45
N PHE A 47 -3.80 -0.88 -4.81
CA PHE A 47 -5.00 -0.08 -4.55
C PHE A 47 -6.23 -0.68 -5.24
N LEU A 48 -6.11 -1.07 -6.51
CA LEU A 48 -7.20 -1.71 -7.25
C LEU A 48 -7.64 -3.02 -6.60
N LYS A 49 -6.70 -3.89 -6.23
CA LYS A 49 -7.03 -5.17 -5.56
C LYS A 49 -7.76 -4.96 -4.24
N LYS A 50 -7.33 -3.98 -3.43
CA LYS A 50 -7.99 -3.65 -2.15
C LYS A 50 -9.37 -3.03 -2.33
N CYS A 51 -9.61 -2.39 -3.47
CA CYS A 51 -10.88 -1.76 -3.82
C CYS A 51 -11.76 -2.65 -4.72
N TYR A 52 -11.49 -3.96 -4.79
CA TYR A 52 -12.23 -4.91 -5.63
C TYR A 52 -12.31 -4.45 -7.11
N TYR A 53 -11.22 -3.90 -7.63
CA TYR A 53 -11.05 -3.40 -9.00
C TYR A 53 -12.02 -2.26 -9.38
N ARG A 54 -12.61 -1.58 -8.38
CA ARG A 54 -13.46 -0.40 -8.61
C ARG A 54 -12.58 0.84 -8.73
N LEU A 55 -12.45 1.36 -9.96
CA LEU A 55 -11.54 2.48 -10.27
C LEU A 55 -11.82 3.73 -9.43
N ILE A 56 -13.06 4.23 -9.44
CA ILE A 56 -13.44 5.46 -8.70
C ILE A 56 -13.23 5.30 -7.20
N HIS A 57 -13.56 4.13 -6.64
CA HIS A 57 -13.32 3.86 -5.23
C HIS A 57 -11.81 3.85 -4.90
N SER A 58 -10.99 3.31 -5.81
CA SER A 58 -9.54 3.31 -5.67
C SER A 58 -8.97 4.72 -5.62
N GLN A 59 -9.49 5.64 -6.44
CA GLN A 59 -9.09 7.05 -6.42
C GLN A 59 -9.36 7.69 -5.05
N THR A 60 -10.57 7.53 -4.50
CA THR A 60 -10.92 8.05 -3.17
C THR A 60 -10.03 7.47 -2.06
N VAL A 61 -9.71 6.18 -2.13
CA VAL A 61 -8.82 5.52 -1.17
C VAL A 61 -7.39 6.05 -1.28
N ILE A 62 -6.90 6.30 -2.50
CA ILE A 62 -5.59 6.90 -2.74
C ILE A 62 -5.50 8.30 -2.13
N ASP A 63 -6.47 9.18 -2.42
CA ASP A 63 -6.52 10.52 -1.83
C ASP A 63 -6.51 10.44 -0.31
N THR A 64 -7.42 9.64 0.27
CA THR A 64 -7.53 9.47 1.72
C THR A 64 -6.24 8.95 2.33
N TYR A 65 -5.59 7.97 1.69
CA TYR A 65 -4.33 7.41 2.16
C TYR A 65 -3.23 8.47 2.23
N PHE A 66 -3.05 9.26 1.17
CA PHE A 66 -2.00 10.29 1.16
C PHE A 66 -2.33 11.48 2.06
N THR A 67 -3.62 11.84 2.21
CA THR A 67 -4.08 12.79 3.21
C THR A 67 -3.69 12.32 4.61
N LEU A 68 -4.11 11.12 5.03
CA LEU A 68 -3.80 10.60 6.37
C LEU A 68 -2.30 10.46 6.62
N LYS A 69 -1.54 10.05 5.60
CA LYS A 69 -0.08 9.96 5.67
C LYS A 69 0.57 11.31 5.97
N ASN A 70 0.05 12.38 5.37
CA ASN A 70 0.54 13.74 5.61
C ASN A 70 0.07 14.32 6.94
N LEU A 71 -1.12 13.93 7.43
CA LEU A 71 -1.63 14.39 8.72
C LEU A 71 -0.87 13.79 9.91
N TRP A 72 -0.30 12.58 9.77
CA TRP A 72 0.35 11.87 10.88
C TRP A 72 1.84 11.62 10.61
N PRO A 73 2.67 12.68 10.52
CA PRO A 73 4.10 12.55 10.30
C PRO A 73 4.77 11.71 11.40
N ASP A 74 4.35 11.79 12.66
CA ASP A 74 4.94 11.03 13.76
C ASP A 74 4.92 9.50 13.54
N VAL A 75 3.92 9.01 12.78
CA VAL A 75 3.75 7.58 12.48
C VAL A 75 4.37 7.23 11.12
N PHE A 76 4.30 8.13 10.14
CA PHE A 76 4.64 7.82 8.74
C PHE A 76 5.97 8.40 8.27
N GLN A 77 6.50 9.42 8.94
CA GLN A 77 7.78 10.07 8.69
C GLN A 77 8.91 9.35 9.45
N ASP A 78 10.09 9.28 8.84
CA ASP A 78 11.32 8.72 9.41
C ASP A 78 11.19 7.29 9.98
N ARG A 79 10.88 6.31 9.12
CA ARG A 79 10.72 4.88 9.48
C ARG A 79 12.03 4.15 9.79
N ASN A 80 13.01 4.85 10.36
CA ASN A 80 14.23 4.22 10.82
C ASN A 80 14.08 3.78 12.28
N LEU A 81 13.64 2.54 12.45
CA LEU A 81 13.43 1.90 13.75
C LEU A 81 14.70 1.90 14.63
N ALA A 82 15.89 2.01 14.04
CA ALA A 82 17.14 2.05 14.78
C ALA A 82 17.54 3.45 15.28
N LYS A 83 16.96 4.53 14.72
CA LYS A 83 17.36 5.92 15.01
C LYS A 83 16.31 6.74 15.72
N SER A 84 15.03 6.38 15.64
CA SER A 84 13.95 7.11 16.29
C SER A 84 13.66 6.53 17.67
N SER A 85 13.99 7.29 18.73
CA SER A 85 13.69 6.94 20.12
C SER A 85 12.18 6.81 20.38
N GLN A 86 11.36 7.61 19.68
CA GLN A 86 9.90 7.52 19.73
C GLN A 86 9.41 6.21 19.11
N GLN A 87 9.96 5.79 17.97
CA GLN A 87 9.59 4.51 17.35
C GLN A 87 10.07 3.31 18.17
N GLN A 88 11.23 3.39 18.81
CA GLN A 88 11.70 2.37 19.74
C GLN A 88 10.76 2.21 20.94
N GLY A 89 10.37 3.32 21.59
CA GLY A 89 9.40 3.26 22.70
C GLY A 89 8.04 2.68 22.30
N ILE A 90 7.58 2.95 21.08
CA ILE A 90 6.38 2.32 20.52
C ILE A 90 6.62 0.81 20.33
N LEU A 91 7.73 0.39 19.73
CA LEU A 91 8.03 -1.02 19.52
C LEU A 91 8.20 -1.82 20.82
N ASP A 92 8.82 -1.22 21.84
CA ASP A 92 9.02 -1.85 23.16
C ASP A 92 7.69 -2.08 23.89
N THR A 93 6.68 -1.23 23.62
CA THR A 93 5.35 -1.32 24.23
C THR A 93 4.37 -2.10 23.35
N MET A 94 4.58 -2.11 22.03
CA MET A 94 3.67 -2.68 21.06
C MET A 94 3.81 -4.20 21.00
N ILE A 95 2.80 -4.90 21.51
CA ILE A 95 2.67 -6.35 21.35
C ILE A 95 1.93 -6.58 20.03
N ILE A 96 2.66 -6.59 18.92
CA ILE A 96 2.17 -7.15 17.65
C ILE A 96 3.06 -8.32 17.29
N MET A 97 2.48 -9.53 17.27
CA MET A 97 3.20 -10.73 16.83
C MET A 97 2.55 -11.33 15.59
N THR A 98 3.39 -11.74 14.63
CA THR A 98 2.91 -12.53 13.49
C THR A 98 2.63 -13.95 13.95
N LEU A 99 1.45 -14.47 13.64
CA LEU A 99 1.16 -15.87 13.91
C LEU A 99 2.00 -16.76 12.99
N PRO A 100 2.64 -17.83 13.52
CA PRO A 100 3.48 -18.73 12.72
C PRO A 100 2.72 -19.43 11.59
N LYS A 101 1.41 -19.60 11.77
CA LYS A 101 0.51 -20.19 10.78
C LYS A 101 -0.38 -19.10 10.21
N ARG A 102 -0.50 -19.08 8.89
CA ARG A 102 -1.51 -18.28 8.19
C ARG A 102 -2.90 -18.87 8.44
N THR A 103 -3.92 -18.05 8.31
CA THR A 103 -5.30 -18.55 8.26
C THR A 103 -5.50 -19.47 7.05
N PRO A 104 -6.56 -20.30 7.04
CA PRO A 104 -6.93 -21.12 5.88
C PRO A 104 -7.08 -20.32 4.58
N GLU A 105 -7.37 -19.03 4.68
CA GLU A 105 -7.45 -18.07 3.56
C GLU A 105 -6.09 -17.52 3.11
N ALA A 106 -4.98 -18.08 3.61
CA ALA A 106 -3.61 -17.64 3.35
C ALA A 106 -3.30 -16.17 3.69
N LYS A 107 -4.12 -15.54 4.55
CA LYS A 107 -3.89 -14.16 5.00
C LYS A 107 -2.90 -14.14 6.17
N PRO A 108 -1.98 -13.15 6.21
CA PRO A 108 -1.19 -12.89 7.40
C PRO A 108 -2.11 -12.60 8.58
N SER A 109 -1.84 -13.21 9.72
CA SER A 109 -2.60 -13.01 10.96
C SER A 109 -1.67 -12.43 12.01
N PHE A 110 -2.16 -11.44 12.74
CA PHE A 110 -1.42 -10.72 13.77
C PHE A 110 -2.21 -10.81 15.07
N LEU A 111 -1.53 -11.06 16.19
CA LEU A 111 -2.05 -10.94 17.56
C LEU A 111 -1.54 -9.64 18.17
#